data_AF-A0A7D3WV52-F1
#
_entry.id   AF-A0A7D3WV52-F1
#
_cell.length_a   1.000
_cell.length_b   1.000
_cell.length_c   1.000
_cell.angle_alpha   90.00
_cell.angle_beta   90.00
_cell.angle_gamma   90.00
#
_symmetry.space_group_name_H-M   'P 1'
#
loop_
_entity.id
_entity.type
_entity.pdbx_description
1 polymer ?
#
loop_
_entity_poly.entity_id
_entity_poly.type
_entity_poly.pdbx_seq_one_letter_code
_entity_poly.pdbx_strand_id
1 'polypeptide(L)'
;MNFADIKTYFQANHARFADLAWDDPHQLGPAELRAVRASLQTFQRGEGTGGAHLTALAGQVGDADYAAAMQLFIQEKEGHAALLGRFMDRQGIPRLERNWLHAVFRSLGRSLGLVHMVRVILTAEVVVTVYYRALFNATYSGFCSRFAAACCSIRSCTSSFIAWPSGSCRPGATD
;
A
#
# COMPACT_ATOMS: atom_id res chain seq x y z
N MET A 1 -3.32 1.51 21.39
CA MET A 1 -3.18 0.44 20.39
C MET A 1 -1.72 0.00 20.40
N ASN A 2 -1.44 -1.23 20.83
CA ASN A 2 -0.09 -1.80 20.87
C ASN A 2 0.20 -2.60 19.58
N PHE A 3 1.38 -3.22 19.47
CA PHE A 3 1.75 -3.98 18.28
C PHE A 3 0.88 -5.23 18.04
N ALA A 4 0.40 -5.86 19.11
CA ALA A 4 -0.53 -6.98 19.00
C ALA A 4 -1.87 -6.55 18.37
N ASP A 5 -2.42 -5.40 18.80
CA ASP A 5 -3.64 -4.83 18.22
C ASP A 5 -3.48 -4.55 16.72
N ILE A 6 -2.31 -4.04 16.31
CA ILE A 6 -1.99 -3.76 14.91
C ILE A 6 -1.86 -5.05 14.09
N LYS A 7 -1.21 -6.08 14.64
CA LYS A 7 -1.14 -7.41 14.01
C LYS A 7 -2.54 -7.99 13.79
N THR A 8 -3.38 -7.97 14.81
CA THR A 8 -4.77 -8.46 14.71
C THR A 8 -5.58 -7.71 13.66
N TYR A 9 -5.41 -6.39 13.57
CA TYR A 9 -6.03 -5.58 12.53
C TYR A 9 -5.67 -6.06 11.11
N PHE A 10 -4.38 -6.24 10.82
CA PHE A 10 -3.94 -6.70 9.50
C PHE A 10 -4.37 -8.15 9.21
N GLN A 11 -4.41 -9.02 10.22
CA GLN A 11 -4.94 -10.38 10.08
C GLN A 11 -6.43 -10.38 9.68
N ALA A 12 -7.24 -9.54 10.33
CA ALA A 12 -8.67 -9.42 10.02
C ALA A 12 -8.92 -8.86 8.60
N ASN A 13 -8.03 -7.99 8.11
CA ASN A 13 -8.17 -7.36 6.80
C ASN A 13 -7.75 -8.23 5.61
N HIS A 14 -7.09 -9.38 5.84
CA HIS A 14 -6.51 -10.20 4.77
C HIS A 14 -7.56 -10.67 3.72
N ALA A 15 -8.82 -10.88 4.12
CA ALA A 15 -9.88 -11.35 3.23
C ALA A 15 -10.64 -10.23 2.48
N ARG A 16 -10.29 -8.96 2.71
CA ARG A 16 -11.11 -7.80 2.30
C ARG A 16 -11.17 -7.58 0.78
N PHE A 17 -10.23 -8.13 0.03
CA PHE A 17 -10.20 -8.07 -1.43
C PHE A 17 -10.90 -9.25 -2.13
N ALA A 18 -11.50 -10.17 -1.36
CA ALA A 18 -12.21 -11.33 -1.91
C ALA A 18 -13.43 -10.91 -2.76
N ASP A 19 -14.11 -9.82 -2.37
CA ASP A 19 -15.35 -9.35 -3.01
C ASP A 19 -15.14 -8.22 -4.04
N LEU A 20 -13.96 -8.18 -4.66
CA LEU A 20 -13.76 -7.26 -5.79
C LEU A 20 -14.68 -7.67 -6.95
N ALA A 21 -15.41 -6.71 -7.52
CA ALA A 21 -16.30 -6.92 -8.66
C ALA A 21 -15.49 -7.17 -9.94
N TRP A 22 -14.86 -8.34 -10.03
CA TRP A 22 -14.08 -8.77 -11.19
C TRP A 22 -14.93 -9.02 -12.43
N ASP A 23 -16.24 -9.16 -12.24
CA ASP A 23 -17.21 -9.45 -13.28
C ASP A 23 -17.64 -8.19 -14.05
N ASP A 24 -17.02 -7.04 -13.75
CA ASP A 24 -17.24 -5.78 -14.46
C ASP A 24 -16.72 -5.88 -15.92
N PRO A 25 -17.61 -5.89 -16.94
CA PRO A 25 -17.21 -6.01 -18.33
C PRO A 25 -16.65 -4.70 -18.90
N HIS A 26 -16.58 -3.63 -18.10
CA HIS A 26 -16.16 -2.31 -18.53
C HIS A 26 -14.74 -2.32 -19.11
N GLN A 27 -14.64 -1.86 -20.36
CA GLN A 27 -13.38 -1.71 -21.10
C GLN A 27 -13.12 -0.23 -21.32
N LEU A 28 -11.90 0.21 -21.02
CA LEU A 28 -11.48 1.59 -21.19
C LEU A 28 -11.43 1.93 -22.69
N GLY A 29 -12.08 3.04 -23.06
CA GLY A 29 -11.98 3.60 -24.39
C GLY A 29 -10.56 4.11 -24.69
N PRO A 30 -10.20 4.33 -25.97
CA PRO A 30 -8.85 4.77 -26.35
C PRO A 30 -8.41 6.09 -25.70
N ALA A 31 -9.34 7.02 -25.46
CA ALA A 31 -9.06 8.30 -24.81
C ALA A 31 -8.75 8.14 -23.32
N GLU A 32 -9.57 7.37 -22.61
CA GLU A 32 -9.38 7.04 -21.18
C GLU A 32 -8.06 6.30 -20.99
N LEU A 33 -7.82 5.27 -21.82
CA LEU A 33 -6.62 4.46 -21.75
C LEU A 33 -5.34 5.30 -21.96
N ARG A 34 -5.35 6.26 -22.89
CA ARG A 34 -4.24 7.22 -23.06
C ARG A 34 -4.05 8.10 -21.82
N ALA A 35 -5.12 8.53 -21.18
CA ALA A 35 -5.06 9.40 -20.01
C ALA A 35 -4.52 8.67 -18.77
N VAL A 36 -4.90 7.40 -18.57
CA VAL A 36 -4.63 6.69 -17.30
C VAL A 36 -3.44 5.74 -17.34
N ARG A 37 -3.00 5.30 -18.53
CA ARG A 37 -1.97 4.27 -18.70
C ARG A 37 -0.70 4.54 -17.89
N ALA A 38 -0.10 5.72 -18.08
CA ALA A 38 1.20 6.04 -17.49
C ALA A 38 1.14 6.12 -15.95
N SER A 39 0.08 6.72 -15.41
CA SER A 39 -0.12 6.80 -13.96
C SER A 39 -0.42 5.43 -13.38
N LEU A 40 -1.30 4.64 -14.01
CA LEU A 40 -1.64 3.27 -13.57
C LEU A 40 -0.40 2.39 -13.45
N GLN A 41 0.45 2.41 -14.47
CA GLN A 41 1.70 1.66 -14.46
C GLN A 41 2.63 2.09 -13.31
N THR A 42 2.71 3.39 -13.05
CA THR A 42 3.55 3.95 -11.99
C THR A 42 3.03 3.53 -10.61
N PHE A 43 1.73 3.61 -10.38
CA PHE A 43 1.08 3.22 -9.13
C PHE A 43 1.15 1.70 -8.90
N GLN A 44 0.86 0.89 -9.92
CA GLN A 44 0.99 -0.58 -9.84
C GLN A 44 2.38 -1.00 -9.42
N ARG A 45 3.42 -0.39 -10.00
CA ARG A 45 4.79 -0.70 -9.63
C ARG A 45 5.15 -0.16 -8.25
N GLY A 46 4.64 1.01 -7.87
CA GLY A 46 4.90 1.64 -6.57
C GLY A 46 4.39 0.82 -5.39
N GLU A 47 3.17 0.27 -5.49
CA GLU A 47 2.54 -0.54 -4.44
C GLU A 47 3.37 -1.78 -4.06
N GLY A 48 4.11 -2.36 -5.01
CA GLY A 48 4.95 -3.54 -4.78
C GLY A 48 6.39 -3.25 -4.38
N THR A 49 6.75 -2.01 -4.01
CA THR A 49 8.15 -1.63 -3.73
C THR A 49 8.44 -1.36 -2.26
N GLY A 50 9.66 -1.69 -1.80
CA GLY A 50 10.17 -1.30 -0.48
C GLY A 50 10.02 -2.36 0.63
N GLY A 51 9.33 -3.48 0.39
CA GLY A 51 9.05 -4.51 1.41
C GLY A 51 10.30 -5.11 2.06
N ALA A 52 11.32 -5.49 1.26
CA ALA A 52 12.55 -6.06 1.79
C ALA A 52 13.30 -5.12 2.74
N HIS A 53 13.30 -3.81 2.43
CA HIS A 53 13.97 -2.82 3.25
C HIS A 53 13.19 -2.54 4.56
N LEU A 54 11.86 -2.48 4.49
CA LEU A 54 11.01 -2.39 5.68
C LEU A 54 11.14 -3.60 6.59
N THR A 55 11.25 -4.79 6.02
CA THR A 55 11.49 -6.03 6.77
C THR A 55 12.79 -5.95 7.56
N ALA A 56 13.87 -5.51 6.91
CA ALA A 56 15.16 -5.34 7.57
C ALA A 56 15.11 -4.31 8.70
N LEU A 57 14.44 -3.17 8.47
CA LEU A 57 14.27 -2.12 9.49
C LEU A 57 13.37 -2.56 10.64
N ALA A 58 12.31 -3.33 10.38
CA ALA A 58 11.43 -3.86 11.42
C ALA A 58 12.15 -4.90 12.30
N GLY A 59 13.04 -5.71 11.73
CA GLY A 59 13.88 -6.64 12.50
C GLY A 59 14.80 -5.95 13.50
N GLN A 60 15.19 -4.69 13.26
CA GLN A 60 16.01 -3.91 14.20
C GLN A 60 15.25 -3.43 15.44
N VAL A 61 13.92 -3.51 15.44
CA VAL A 61 13.08 -3.11 16.59
C VAL A 61 13.13 -4.15 17.70
N GLY A 62 13.38 -5.43 17.38
CA GLY A 62 13.45 -6.51 18.36
C GLY A 62 12.09 -6.94 18.95
N ASP A 63 10.97 -6.51 18.37
CA ASP A 63 9.62 -6.88 18.79
C ASP A 63 8.95 -7.80 17.75
N ALA A 64 8.53 -8.99 18.18
CA ALA A 64 7.97 -10.01 17.30
C ALA A 64 6.60 -9.63 16.73
N ASP A 65 5.77 -8.93 17.51
CA ASP A 65 4.46 -8.49 17.05
C ASP A 65 4.58 -7.35 16.04
N TYR A 66 5.56 -6.46 16.22
CA TYR A 66 5.87 -5.42 15.23
C TYR A 66 6.37 -6.01 13.92
N ALA A 67 7.31 -6.96 13.98
CA ALA A 67 7.83 -7.62 12.80
C ALA A 67 6.71 -8.35 12.04
N ALA A 68 5.83 -9.06 12.75
CA ALA A 68 4.66 -9.73 12.16
C ALA A 68 3.68 -8.74 11.53
N ALA A 69 3.36 -7.63 12.22
CA ALA A 69 2.50 -6.58 11.69
C ALA A 69 3.08 -5.95 10.42
N MET A 70 4.39 -5.69 10.39
CA MET A 70 5.07 -5.17 9.21
C MET A 70 5.02 -6.15 8.03
N GLN A 71 5.21 -7.45 8.28
CA GLN A 71 5.07 -8.48 7.23
C GLN A 71 3.67 -8.49 6.63
N LEU A 72 2.64 -8.47 7.46
CA LEU A 72 1.25 -8.45 6.99
C LEU A 72 0.96 -7.18 6.19
N PHE A 73 1.48 -6.03 6.63
CA PHE A 73 1.37 -4.77 5.88
C PHE A 73 2.03 -4.88 4.48
N ILE A 74 3.23 -5.45 4.40
CA ILE A 74 3.92 -5.67 3.12
C ILE A 74 3.13 -6.60 2.20
N GLN A 75 2.56 -7.68 2.75
CA GLN A 75 1.73 -8.61 1.99
C GLN A 75 0.47 -7.94 1.45
N GLU A 76 -0.17 -7.06 2.23
CA GLU A 76 -1.32 -6.27 1.76
C GLU A 76 -0.94 -5.36 0.59
N LYS A 77 0.19 -4.65 0.69
CA LYS A 77 0.76 -3.81 -0.38
C LYS A 77 1.06 -4.59 -1.67
N GLU A 78 1.71 -5.76 -1.54
CA GLU A 78 1.97 -6.65 -2.67
C GLU A 78 0.68 -7.18 -3.29
N GLY A 79 -0.33 -7.46 -2.46
CA GLY A 79 -1.69 -7.79 -2.89
C GLY A 79 -2.29 -6.70 -3.76
N HIS A 80 -2.22 -5.43 -3.36
CA HIS A 80 -2.69 -4.30 -4.16
C HIS A 80 -2.01 -4.23 -5.53
N ALA A 81 -0.68 -4.38 -5.54
CA ALA A 81 0.11 -4.37 -6.78
C ALA A 81 -0.30 -5.51 -7.74
N ALA A 82 -0.60 -6.69 -7.19
CA ALA A 82 -1.06 -7.84 -7.97
C ALA A 82 -2.48 -7.64 -8.52
N LEU A 83 -3.39 -7.14 -7.70
CA LEU A 83 -4.77 -6.82 -8.09
C LEU A 83 -4.81 -5.77 -9.20
N LEU A 84 -4.04 -4.68 -9.04
CA LEU A 84 -3.94 -3.65 -10.07
C LEU A 84 -3.30 -4.17 -11.35
N GLY A 85 -2.30 -5.05 -11.23
CA GLY A 85 -1.71 -5.75 -12.37
C GLY A 85 -2.74 -6.57 -13.14
N ARG A 86 -3.61 -7.33 -12.46
CA ARG A 86 -4.70 -8.09 -13.11
C ARG A 86 -5.71 -7.18 -13.82
N PHE A 87 -6.03 -6.02 -13.25
CA PHE A 87 -6.86 -5.03 -13.92
C PHE A 87 -6.19 -4.49 -15.19
N MET A 88 -4.91 -4.14 -15.12
CA MET A 88 -4.14 -3.68 -16.27
C MET A 88 -4.09 -4.73 -17.38
N ASP A 89 -3.90 -6.01 -17.05
CA ASP A 89 -3.89 -7.09 -18.04
C ASP A 89 -5.23 -7.19 -18.79
N ARG A 90 -6.36 -7.08 -18.07
CA ARG A 90 -7.71 -7.09 -18.68
C ARG A 90 -7.99 -5.90 -19.60
N GLN A 91 -7.36 -4.76 -19.32
CA GLN A 91 -7.47 -3.54 -20.12
C GLN A 91 -6.41 -3.46 -21.23
N GLY A 92 -5.57 -4.49 -21.40
CA GLY A 92 -4.49 -4.49 -22.39
C GLY A 92 -3.38 -3.47 -22.11
N ILE A 93 -3.19 -3.08 -20.85
CA ILE A 93 -2.15 -2.13 -20.44
C ILE A 93 -0.88 -2.91 -20.07
N PRO A 94 0.26 -2.71 -20.76
CA PRO A 94 1.50 -3.40 -20.41
C PRO A 94 2.01 -2.93 -19.04
N ARG A 95 2.68 -3.82 -18.32
CA ARG A 95 3.28 -3.50 -17.01
C ARG A 95 4.65 -2.85 -17.18
N LEU A 96 5.02 -1.95 -16.28
CA LEU A 96 6.37 -1.37 -16.27
C LEU A 96 7.36 -2.36 -15.64
N GLU A 97 8.40 -2.72 -16.40
CA GLU A 97 9.50 -3.55 -15.89
C GLU A 97 10.42 -2.76 -14.95
N ARG A 98 10.60 -1.46 -15.22
CA ARG A 98 11.47 -0.55 -14.46
C ARG A 98 10.70 0.72 -14.10
N ASN A 99 10.78 1.11 -12.84
CA ASN A 99 10.25 2.38 -12.37
C ASN A 99 11.29 3.09 -11.48
N TRP A 100 11.49 4.38 -11.73
CA TRP A 100 12.41 5.24 -10.99
C TRP A 100 12.02 5.36 -9.51
N LEU A 101 10.75 5.15 -9.16
CA LEU A 101 10.29 5.13 -7.77
C LEU A 101 11.06 4.11 -6.92
N HIS A 102 11.41 2.95 -7.47
CA HIS A 102 12.24 1.97 -6.76
C HIS A 102 13.62 2.56 -6.40
N ALA A 103 14.22 3.35 -7.29
CA ALA A 103 15.49 4.01 -7.02
C ALA A 103 15.35 5.09 -5.93
N VAL A 104 14.24 5.85 -5.94
CA VAL A 104 13.95 6.87 -4.92
C VAL A 104 13.69 6.24 -3.55
N PHE A 105 12.84 5.21 -3.45
CA PHE A 105 12.61 4.49 -2.20
C PHE A 105 13.89 3.84 -1.67
N ARG A 106 14.74 3.29 -2.56
CA ARG A 106 16.05 2.74 -2.17
C ARG A 106 17.04 3.82 -1.71
N SER A 107 16.96 5.03 -2.29
CA SER A 107 17.82 6.15 -1.91
C SER A 107 17.37 6.75 -0.56
N LEU A 108 16.06 6.97 -0.41
CA LEU A 108 15.43 7.44 0.83
C LEU A 108 15.67 6.43 1.97
N GLY A 109 15.43 5.15 1.72
CA GLY A 109 15.63 4.10 2.72
C GLY A 109 17.07 3.96 3.21
N ARG A 110 18.07 4.26 2.38
CA ARG A 110 19.48 4.24 2.82
C ARG A 110 19.84 5.33 3.82
N SER A 111 19.06 6.41 3.88
CA SER A 111 19.33 7.57 4.75
C SER A 111 18.30 7.78 5.85
N LEU A 112 17.12 7.16 5.72
CA LEU A 112 15.98 7.34 6.63
C LEU A 112 15.79 6.10 7.50
N GLY A 113 15.70 6.30 8.82
CA GLY A 113 15.32 5.23 9.75
C GLY A 113 13.86 4.79 9.56
N LEU A 114 13.50 3.66 10.18
CA LEU A 114 12.19 3.01 10.12
C LEU A 114 10.99 3.96 10.19
N VAL A 115 11.01 4.86 11.17
CA VAL A 115 9.96 5.86 11.39
C VAL A 115 9.68 6.70 10.15
N HIS A 116 10.74 7.21 9.53
CA HIS A 116 10.63 8.10 8.39
C HIS A 116 10.17 7.32 7.17
N MET A 117 10.67 6.10 6.98
CA MET A 117 10.23 5.22 5.90
C MET A 117 8.73 4.89 6.01
N VAL A 118 8.27 4.54 7.22
CA VAL A 118 6.85 4.33 7.52
C VAL A 118 6.04 5.58 7.18
N ARG A 119 6.46 6.78 7.62
CA ARG A 119 5.76 8.04 7.30
C ARG A 119 5.67 8.30 5.80
N VAL A 120 6.74 8.06 5.05
CA VAL A 120 6.76 8.23 3.59
C VAL A 120 5.74 7.29 2.93
N ILE A 121 5.71 6.02 3.32
CA ILE A 121 4.76 5.05 2.77
C ILE A 121 3.34 5.44 3.12
N LEU A 122 3.07 5.79 4.37
CA LEU A 122 1.74 6.22 4.79
C LEU A 122 1.28 7.50 4.08
N THR A 123 2.21 8.39 3.74
CA THR A 123 1.91 9.55 2.88
C THR A 123 1.56 9.11 1.46
N ALA A 124 2.31 8.16 0.91
CA ALA A 124 2.00 7.57 -0.39
C ALA A 124 0.61 6.92 -0.40
N GLU A 125 0.19 6.23 0.67
CA GLU A 125 -1.16 5.66 0.80
C GLU A 125 -2.29 6.68 0.69
N VAL A 126 -2.09 7.87 1.28
CA VAL A 126 -3.06 8.95 1.18
C VAL A 126 -3.17 9.42 -0.27
N VAL A 127 -2.04 9.59 -0.95
CA VAL A 127 -1.99 9.98 -2.37
C VAL A 127 -2.66 8.92 -3.25
N VAL A 128 -2.36 7.65 -3.01
CA VAL A 128 -2.95 6.48 -3.68
C VAL A 128 -4.48 6.49 -3.55
N THR A 129 -5.00 6.76 -2.36
CA THR A 129 -6.45 6.82 -2.12
C THR A 129 -7.12 7.93 -2.93
N VAL A 130 -6.51 9.11 -2.98
CA VAL A 130 -7.01 10.23 -3.81
C VAL A 130 -6.93 9.87 -5.29
N TYR A 131 -5.84 9.24 -5.71
CA TYR A 131 -5.63 8.81 -7.08
C TYR A 131 -6.70 7.82 -7.55
N TYR A 132 -7.02 6.76 -6.79
CA TYR A 132 -8.04 5.81 -7.23
C TYR A 132 -9.45 6.40 -7.28
N ARG A 133 -9.75 7.39 -6.44
CA ARG A 133 -11.00 8.16 -6.55
C ARG A 133 -11.03 9.00 -7.84
N ALA A 134 -9.93 9.65 -8.18
CA ALA A 134 -9.82 10.39 -9.43
C ALA A 134 -9.90 9.45 -10.65
N LEU A 135 -9.25 8.29 -10.57
CA LEU A 135 -9.30 7.25 -11.60
C LEU A 135 -10.72 6.73 -11.81
N PHE A 136 -11.47 6.49 -10.73
CA PHE A 136 -12.88 6.13 -10.83
C PHE A 136 -13.68 7.22 -11.53
N ASN A 137 -13.52 8.49 -11.16
CA ASN A 137 -14.26 9.58 -11.83
C ASN A 137 -13.90 9.74 -13.31
N ALA A 138 -12.69 9.35 -13.71
CA ALA A 138 -12.23 9.45 -15.10
C ALA A 138 -12.61 8.24 -15.97
N THR A 139 -13.01 7.12 -15.37
CA THR A 139 -13.23 5.84 -16.08
C THR A 139 -14.60 5.21 -15.78
N TYR A 140 -15.25 5.60 -14.69
CA TYR A 140 -16.48 5.01 -14.16
C TYR A 140 -16.42 3.48 -13.93
N SER A 141 -15.22 2.89 -13.87
CA SER A 141 -15.04 1.46 -13.63
C SER A 141 -15.46 1.05 -12.21
N GLY A 142 -16.38 0.09 -12.09
CA GLY A 142 -16.83 -0.45 -10.81
C GLY A 142 -15.69 -1.09 -10.00
N PHE A 143 -14.71 -1.68 -10.70
CA PHE A 143 -13.48 -2.17 -10.11
C PHE A 143 -12.71 -1.05 -9.39
N CYS A 144 -12.48 0.10 -10.05
CA CYS A 144 -11.70 1.20 -9.48
C CYS A 144 -12.35 1.79 -8.21
N SER A 145 -13.69 1.85 -8.17
CA SER A 145 -14.45 2.29 -7.00
C SER A 145 -14.27 1.35 -5.80
N ARG A 146 -14.44 0.04 -6.02
CA ARG A 146 -14.26 -0.98 -4.96
C ARG A 146 -12.82 -1.12 -4.52
N PHE A 147 -11.87 -0.96 -5.46
CA PHE A 147 -10.44 -0.96 -5.16
C PHE A 147 -10.03 0.23 -4.30
N ALA A 148 -10.52 1.44 -4.63
CA ALA A 148 -10.31 2.64 -3.82
C ALA A 148 -10.87 2.45 -2.40
N ALA A 149 -12.08 1.90 -2.29
CA ALA A 149 -12.72 1.62 -1.01
C ALA A 149 -11.92 0.60 -0.19
N ALA A 150 -11.43 -0.47 -0.83
CA ALA A 150 -10.65 -1.53 -0.18
C ALA A 150 -9.27 -1.02 0.30
N CYS A 151 -8.55 -0.24 -0.50
CA CYS A 151 -7.26 0.38 -0.13
C CYS A 151 -7.37 1.41 1.01
N CYS A 152 -8.54 2.04 1.19
CA CYS A 152 -8.76 3.13 2.16
C CYS A 152 -8.63 2.70 3.66
N SER A 153 -8.37 1.42 3.96
CA SER A 153 -8.34 0.89 5.33
C SER A 153 -7.06 1.24 6.10
N ILE A 154 -5.92 1.52 5.46
CA ILE A 154 -4.68 1.88 6.18
C ILE A 154 -4.86 3.16 7.02
N ARG A 155 -5.93 3.93 6.76
CA ARG A 155 -6.29 5.16 7.47
C ARG A 155 -6.68 4.97 8.94
N SER A 156 -7.10 3.78 9.37
CA SER A 156 -7.52 3.55 10.76
C SER A 156 -6.37 3.23 11.72
N CYS A 157 -5.21 2.78 11.21
CA CYS A 157 -4.04 2.43 12.05
C CYS A 157 -2.85 3.39 11.91
N THR A 158 -2.96 4.38 11.02
CA THR A 158 -1.87 5.29 10.62
C THR A 158 -1.34 6.13 11.77
N SER A 159 -2.21 6.54 12.70
CA SER A 159 -1.83 7.29 13.90
C SER A 159 -0.99 6.46 14.86
N SER A 160 -1.35 5.19 15.09
CA SER A 160 -0.64 4.29 16.01
C SER A 160 0.73 3.86 15.48
N PHE A 161 0.86 3.63 14.16
CA PHE A 161 2.12 3.25 13.52
C PHE A 161 3.14 4.42 13.46
N ILE A 162 2.65 5.67 13.36
CA ILE A 162 3.46 6.91 13.32
C ILE A 162 3.87 7.40 14.71
N ALA A 163 3.05 7.16 15.74
CA ALA A 163 3.25 7.70 17.09
C ALA A 163 4.33 6.96 17.92
N TRP A 164 4.77 5.78 17.49
CA TRP A 164 5.71 4.93 18.24
C TRP A 164 7.07 5.56 18.62
N PRO A 165 7.78 6.34 17.78
CA PRO A 165 9.08 6.88 18.20
C PRO A 165 8.94 8.15 19.06
N SER A 166 7.75 8.74 19.15
CA SER A 166 7.49 9.95 19.96
C SER A 166 7.38 9.65 21.46
N GLY A 167 7.62 8.42 21.90
CA GLY A 167 7.65 8.05 23.31
C GLY A 167 6.29 7.76 23.95
N SER A 168 5.18 7.84 23.20
CA SER A 168 3.83 7.60 23.74
C SER A 168 3.48 6.11 23.87
N CYS A 169 4.30 5.22 23.32
CA CYS A 169 4.22 3.78 23.54
C CYS A 169 5.66 3.27 23.62
N ARG A 170 6.14 2.96 24.82
CA ARG A 170 7.28 2.05 25.02
C ARG A 170 6.70 0.76 25.61
N PRO A 171 7.11 -0.43 25.17
CA PRO A 171 6.72 -1.64 25.86
C PRO A 171 7.67 -1.81 27.05
N GLY A 172 7.16 -1.66 28.28
CA GLY A 172 7.90 -2.03 29.48
C GLY A 172 8.93 -1.01 29.99
N ALA A 173 8.49 0.18 30.37
CA ALA A 173 9.11 0.87 31.50
C ALA A 173 8.18 0.69 32.70
N THR A 174 8.28 -0.48 33.34
CA THR A 174 7.87 -0.64 34.73
C THR A 174 9.07 -0.22 35.58
N ASP A 175 8.87 0.82 36.38
CA ASP A 175 9.75 1.17 37.51
C ASP A 175 9.91 -0.02 38.49
#